data_AF-A0A816RCW0-F1
#
_entry.id   AF-A0A816RCW0-F1
#
_cell.length_a   1.000
_cell.length_b   1.000
_cell.length_c   1.000
_cell.angle_alpha   90.00
_cell.angle_beta   90.00
_cell.angle_gamma   90.00
#
_symmetry.space_group_name_H-M   'P 1'
#
loop_
_entity.id
_entity.type
_entity.pdbx_description
1 polymer ?
#
loop_
_entity_poly.entity_id
_entity_poly.type
_entity_poly.pdbx_seq_one_letter_code
_entity_poly.pdbx_strand_id
1 'polypeptide(L)'
;MEAALATCTLPSPRILKPKPRFRCSLPNPKPISPNSIAFKSPPPPSKSNLFTTAVSSSPTVAPTNSPPEPEPGSDSSSKKFDWYANWYPVMPICDLDKKAPHGKRVMGIDVVVWWDRNESQWKVMDDTCPHRLAPLSDGRIDQWGRLQCVYHGWCFNGKGDCKLIPQAPPDGPPVHTFKQACVAVYPSTVQHEILWFWPNSDPKYKNVLETNKPPYIPELEDPSFTKLVANRDIPYGYDVLVENLMDPAHVPYAHYGLMRVGKPKEKVDREGGKPLEITVKRLDNEGFFARQEWGYANFIAPCVYRASTEPLREEDKDSITSEKGPLKNRKLSLIFICIPVSPGRSRLIWTFPRNFGVAIDKIVPRWVFHIGQNKILDSDLHLLHVEERKILERGPENWQKACFIPTKSDALVVTFRRWFNKYSGAQVDWRGKFDPSLLPPTPPREQLFDRYWSHVENCSSCKKAHKYLNAFEVILQIVSVALIGVMAVTKQIAMSNVARSVVVVAAVLSFAASKWLSHFIYKTFHYHDYNHALV
;
A
#
# COMPACT_ATOMS: atom_id res chain seq x y z
N MET A 1 -11.20 -63.30 26.26
CA MET A 1 -12.58 -63.01 26.74
C MET A 1 -13.02 -61.76 26.00
N GLU A 2 -13.47 -61.92 24.75
CA GLU A 2 -14.83 -62.28 24.35
C GLU A 2 -15.83 -61.12 24.46
N ALA A 3 -16.36 -60.77 23.28
CA ALA A 3 -17.71 -60.29 22.98
C ALA A 3 -18.20 -58.98 23.61
N ALA A 4 -18.34 -57.95 22.75
CA ALA A 4 -19.66 -57.42 22.37
C ALA A 4 -19.50 -56.32 21.30
N LEU A 5 -19.51 -56.75 20.03
CA LEU A 5 -19.83 -55.91 18.89
C LEU A 5 -21.36 -55.76 18.84
N ALA A 6 -21.86 -54.55 19.08
CA ALA A 6 -23.21 -54.15 18.73
C ALA A 6 -23.16 -52.92 17.81
N THR A 7 -23.51 -53.19 16.57
CA THR A 7 -23.81 -52.32 15.44
C THR A 7 -24.45 -50.96 15.78
N CYS A 8 -23.75 -49.88 15.45
CA CYS A 8 -24.36 -48.61 15.08
C CYS A 8 -23.77 -48.20 13.72
N THR A 9 -24.45 -48.61 12.66
CA THR A 9 -24.17 -48.22 11.27
C THR A 9 -24.38 -46.72 11.10
N LEU A 10 -23.29 -45.97 10.99
CA LEU A 10 -23.31 -44.59 10.52
C LEU A 10 -23.70 -44.56 9.03
N PRO A 11 -24.63 -43.68 8.60
CA PRO A 11 -24.97 -43.57 7.19
C PRO A 11 -23.76 -43.04 6.41
N SER A 12 -23.44 -43.69 5.29
CA SER A 12 -22.46 -43.21 4.30
C SER A 12 -22.67 -41.73 3.99
N PRO A 13 -21.60 -40.92 3.88
CA PRO A 13 -21.74 -39.54 3.43
C PRO A 13 -22.36 -39.55 2.03
N ARG A 14 -23.57 -38.99 1.90
CA ARG A 14 -24.16 -38.70 0.58
C ARG A 14 -23.18 -37.79 -0.16
N ILE A 15 -22.48 -38.36 -1.13
CA ILE A 15 -21.83 -37.59 -2.19
C ILE A 15 -22.95 -36.83 -2.90
N LEU A 16 -23.02 -35.52 -2.64
CA LEU A 16 -23.83 -34.59 -3.43
C LEU A 16 -23.24 -34.56 -4.84
N LYS A 17 -23.79 -35.38 -5.74
CA LYS A 17 -23.56 -35.23 -7.18
C LYS A 17 -24.06 -33.83 -7.58
N PRO A 18 -23.25 -33.00 -8.25
CA PRO A 18 -23.72 -31.73 -8.76
C PRO A 18 -24.85 -31.98 -9.77
N LYS A 19 -26.01 -31.34 -9.56
CA LYS A 19 -27.08 -31.30 -10.56
C LYS A 19 -26.54 -30.64 -11.84
N PRO A 20 -26.87 -31.15 -13.04
CA PRO A 20 -26.48 -30.52 -14.28
C PRO A 20 -27.15 -29.14 -14.37
N ARG A 21 -26.35 -28.08 -14.51
CA ARG A 21 -26.87 -26.76 -14.89
C ARG A 21 -27.46 -26.89 -16.28
N PHE A 22 -28.73 -26.51 -16.42
CA PHE A 22 -29.36 -26.25 -17.71
C PHE A 22 -28.47 -25.29 -18.53
N ARG A 23 -27.97 -25.77 -19.67
CA ARG A 23 -27.38 -24.93 -20.72
C ARG A 23 -28.54 -24.24 -21.44
N CYS A 24 -28.74 -22.95 -21.18
CA CYS A 24 -29.39 -22.08 -22.16
C CYS A 24 -28.37 -21.79 -23.27
N SER A 25 -28.55 -22.45 -24.42
CA SER A 25 -27.87 -22.13 -25.67
C SER A 25 -28.44 -20.83 -26.25
N LEU A 26 -27.76 -19.71 -26.00
CA LEU A 26 -27.92 -18.50 -26.79
C LEU A 26 -27.03 -18.61 -28.03
N PRO A 27 -27.52 -18.30 -29.25
CA PRO A 27 -26.73 -18.39 -30.47
C PRO A 27 -25.66 -17.28 -30.53
N ASN A 28 -24.45 -17.65 -30.94
CA ASN A 28 -23.37 -16.72 -31.26
C ASN A 28 -23.82 -15.71 -32.34
N PRO A 29 -23.59 -14.39 -32.17
CA PRO A 29 -23.70 -13.47 -33.29
C PRO A 29 -22.53 -13.70 -34.27
N LYS A 30 -22.88 -13.88 -35.54
CA LYS A 30 -21.94 -13.97 -36.67
C LYS A 30 -21.18 -12.64 -36.83
N PRO A 31 -19.90 -12.66 -37.29
CA PRO A 31 -19.20 -11.45 -37.66
C PRO A 31 -19.83 -10.82 -38.92
N ILE A 32 -20.22 -9.55 -38.83
CA ILE A 32 -20.69 -8.76 -39.96
C ILE A 32 -19.46 -8.15 -40.63
N SER A 33 -19.30 -8.46 -41.91
CA SER A 33 -18.35 -7.82 -42.84
C SER A 33 -18.72 -6.34 -43.04
N PRO A 34 -17.75 -5.40 -43.03
CA PRO A 34 -18.01 -4.05 -43.49
C PRO A 34 -17.87 -3.99 -45.01
N ASN A 35 -19.00 -3.99 -45.72
CA ASN A 35 -19.06 -3.53 -47.10
C ASN A 35 -18.98 -1.99 -47.12
N SER A 36 -17.93 -1.53 -47.80
CA SER A 36 -17.79 -0.29 -48.58
C SER A 36 -19.02 0.63 -48.67
N ILE A 37 -18.92 1.82 -48.07
CA ILE A 37 -19.58 3.03 -48.58
C ILE A 37 -18.51 4.11 -48.67
N ALA A 38 -18.31 4.58 -49.90
CA ALA A 38 -17.33 5.58 -50.30
C ALA A 38 -17.70 6.97 -49.79
N PHE A 39 -16.74 7.67 -49.18
CA PHE A 39 -16.76 9.12 -49.07
C PHE A 39 -15.56 9.74 -49.79
N LYS A 40 -15.89 10.69 -50.67
CA LYS A 40 -15.02 11.35 -51.64
C LYS A 40 -13.92 12.18 -50.98
N SER A 41 -12.70 12.02 -51.45
CA SER A 41 -11.54 12.89 -51.15
C SER A 41 -11.63 14.22 -51.93
N PRO A 42 -11.20 15.36 -51.36
CA PRO A 42 -10.97 16.60 -52.13
C PRO A 42 -9.65 16.51 -52.93
N PRO A 43 -9.51 17.26 -54.05
CA PRO A 43 -8.37 17.18 -54.96
C PRO A 43 -7.12 17.96 -54.46
N PRO A 44 -5.92 17.69 -55.03
CA PRO A 44 -4.67 18.28 -54.56
C PRO A 44 -4.43 19.66 -55.22
N PRO A 45 -3.71 20.58 -54.55
CA PRO A 45 -3.13 21.72 -55.22
C PRO A 45 -1.74 21.37 -55.81
N SER A 46 -1.47 22.01 -56.95
CA SER A 46 -0.37 21.79 -57.88
C SER A 46 0.96 22.48 -57.50
N LYS A 47 2.05 21.90 -58.03
CA LYS A 47 3.39 22.45 -58.43
C LYS A 47 3.52 23.98 -58.31
N SER A 48 4.54 24.59 -57.71
CA SER A 48 6.00 24.57 -58.00
C SER A 48 6.68 25.55 -56.99
N ASN A 49 7.91 25.42 -56.50
CA ASN A 49 9.19 25.56 -57.19
C ASN A 49 10.32 24.99 -56.31
N LEU A 50 11.30 24.36 -56.96
CA LEU A 50 12.58 23.97 -56.37
C LEU A 50 13.41 25.23 -56.03
N PHE A 51 13.92 25.27 -54.82
CA PHE A 51 15.21 25.91 -54.53
C PHE A 51 16.11 24.89 -53.86
N THR A 52 17.15 24.52 -54.60
CA THR A 52 18.25 23.68 -54.17
C THR A 52 19.20 24.52 -53.34
N THR A 53 19.34 24.24 -52.05
CA THR A 53 20.49 24.69 -51.26
C THR A 53 21.13 23.47 -50.63
N ALA A 54 22.33 23.18 -51.12
CA ALA A 54 23.22 22.14 -50.62
C ALA A 54 23.49 22.34 -49.13
N VAL A 55 23.14 21.35 -48.31
CA VAL A 55 23.58 21.28 -46.92
C VAL A 55 24.82 20.42 -46.88
N SER A 56 25.93 21.10 -46.61
CA SER A 56 27.24 20.54 -46.30
C SER A 56 27.13 19.42 -45.27
N SER A 57 27.76 18.30 -45.61
CA SER A 57 28.12 17.21 -44.71
C SER A 57 28.87 17.74 -43.47
N SER A 58 28.31 17.47 -42.29
CA SER A 58 28.99 17.59 -41.00
C SER A 58 28.90 16.23 -40.28
N PRO A 59 29.94 15.83 -39.54
CA PRO A 59 30.25 14.43 -39.32
C PRO A 59 29.34 13.78 -38.28
N THR A 60 29.07 12.50 -38.52
CA THR A 60 28.57 11.50 -37.58
C THR A 60 29.33 11.58 -36.27
N VAL A 61 28.70 12.10 -35.21
CA VAL A 61 29.22 12.01 -33.85
C VAL A 61 28.74 10.67 -33.28
N ALA A 62 29.67 9.74 -33.12
CA ALA A 62 29.49 8.53 -32.33
C ALA A 62 29.16 8.91 -30.87
N PRO A 63 28.31 8.15 -30.16
CA PRO A 63 27.96 8.45 -28.77
C PRO A 63 29.20 8.23 -27.91
N THR A 64 29.78 9.33 -27.44
CA THR A 64 30.87 9.32 -26.48
C THR A 64 30.36 9.98 -25.21
N ASN A 65 30.63 9.33 -24.08
CA ASN A 65 30.42 9.77 -22.70
C ASN A 65 29.10 9.33 -22.04
N SER A 66 28.97 8.02 -21.81
CA SER A 66 28.61 7.57 -20.46
C SER A 66 29.56 8.24 -19.47
N PRO A 67 29.12 8.76 -18.31
CA PRO A 67 30.03 9.21 -17.27
C PRO A 67 31.00 8.06 -16.92
N PRO A 68 32.28 8.31 -16.67
CA PRO A 68 33.19 7.27 -16.23
C PRO A 68 32.61 6.65 -14.96
N GLU A 69 32.54 5.31 -14.91
CA GLU A 69 32.41 4.63 -13.63
C GLU A 69 33.52 5.15 -12.72
N PRO A 70 33.22 5.67 -11.52
CA PRO A 70 34.22 5.61 -10.48
C PRO A 70 34.45 4.12 -10.23
N GLU A 71 35.60 3.63 -10.67
CA GLU A 71 36.22 2.41 -10.15
C GLU A 71 35.91 2.35 -8.65
N PRO A 72 35.24 1.31 -8.14
CA PRO A 72 35.09 1.17 -6.71
C PRO A 72 36.51 1.05 -6.16
N GLY A 73 36.97 2.13 -5.52
CA GLY A 73 38.09 2.05 -4.61
C GLY A 73 37.89 0.78 -3.77
N SER A 74 38.92 -0.05 -3.76
CA SER A 74 38.95 -1.37 -3.13
C SER A 74 38.85 -1.27 -1.60
N ASP A 75 37.80 -0.65 -1.09
CA ASP A 75 37.36 -0.76 0.28
C ASP A 75 36.76 -2.16 0.43
N SER A 76 37.67 -3.11 0.64
CA SER A 76 37.43 -4.53 0.93
C SER A 76 36.69 -4.77 2.26
N SER A 77 35.95 -3.79 2.78
CA SER A 77 35.12 -3.94 3.97
C SER A 77 33.85 -3.07 3.98
N SER A 78 33.24 -2.73 2.84
CA SER A 78 31.89 -2.13 2.89
C SER A 78 30.91 -3.15 3.48
N LYS A 79 30.51 -2.95 4.74
CA LYS A 79 29.62 -3.87 5.47
C LYS A 79 28.32 -4.07 4.67
N LYS A 80 28.01 -5.33 4.32
CA LYS A 80 26.71 -5.70 3.77
C LYS A 80 25.59 -5.23 4.71
N PHE A 81 24.45 -4.85 4.14
CA PHE A 81 23.26 -4.48 4.89
C PHE A 81 22.64 -5.72 5.54
N ASP A 82 22.48 -5.70 6.87
CA ASP A 82 21.83 -6.78 7.60
C ASP A 82 20.33 -6.48 7.73
N TRP A 83 19.52 -7.09 6.87
CA TRP A 83 18.06 -6.96 6.88
C TRP A 83 17.39 -7.39 8.19
N TYR A 84 18.08 -8.14 9.05
CA TYR A 84 17.53 -8.62 10.33
C TYR A 84 18.09 -7.88 11.54
N ALA A 85 18.90 -6.84 11.29
CA ALA A 85 19.42 -5.94 12.31
C ALA A 85 18.88 -4.49 12.14
N ASN A 86 17.60 -4.36 11.79
CA ASN A 86 16.93 -3.08 11.55
C ASN A 86 15.48 -3.08 12.06
N TRP A 87 14.94 -1.89 12.29
CA TRP A 87 13.53 -1.70 12.64
C TRP A 87 12.63 -1.64 11.41
N TYR A 88 11.54 -2.40 11.44
CA TYR A 88 10.53 -2.38 10.38
C TYR A 88 9.18 -1.93 10.95
N PRO A 89 8.45 -1.07 10.23
CA PRO A 89 7.12 -0.67 10.64
C PRO A 89 6.12 -1.77 10.30
N VAL A 90 5.19 -2.02 11.23
CA VAL A 90 4.15 -3.01 11.07
C VAL A 90 2.87 -2.36 10.57
N MET A 91 2.33 -1.40 11.34
CA MET A 91 1.08 -0.67 11.08
C MET A 91 1.01 0.63 11.90
N PRO A 92 0.26 1.66 11.45
CA PRO A 92 -0.16 2.77 12.30
C PRO A 92 -1.07 2.27 13.43
N ILE A 93 -0.83 2.69 14.68
CA ILE A 93 -1.59 2.17 15.84
C ILE A 93 -3.07 2.57 15.81
N CYS A 94 -3.41 3.65 15.12
CA CYS A 94 -4.81 4.07 14.91
C CYS A 94 -5.61 3.10 14.04
N ASP A 95 -4.93 2.20 13.32
CA ASP A 95 -5.53 1.18 12.47
C ASP A 95 -5.56 -0.21 13.12
N LEU A 96 -5.08 -0.33 14.36
CA LEU A 96 -5.12 -1.55 15.14
C LEU A 96 -6.22 -1.46 16.23
N ASP A 97 -7.13 -2.43 16.26
CA ASP A 97 -8.14 -2.55 17.31
C ASP A 97 -7.56 -3.28 18.52
N LYS A 98 -7.46 -2.62 19.67
CA LYS A 98 -6.98 -3.22 20.94
C LYS A 98 -7.84 -4.38 21.45
N LYS A 99 -9.02 -4.63 20.87
CA LYS A 99 -9.92 -5.73 21.26
C LYS A 99 -9.62 -7.04 20.55
N ALA A 100 -8.88 -7.00 19.45
CA ALA A 100 -8.62 -8.16 18.60
C ALA A 100 -7.12 -8.30 18.27
N PRO A 101 -6.62 -9.53 18.07
CA PRO A 101 -5.33 -9.73 17.42
C PRO A 101 -5.43 -9.44 15.91
N HIS A 102 -4.30 -9.08 15.29
CA HIS A 102 -4.19 -8.70 13.88
C HIS A 102 -3.01 -9.43 13.22
N GLY A 103 -3.28 -10.17 12.16
CA GLY A 103 -2.24 -10.85 11.37
C GLY A 103 -1.56 -9.87 10.42
N LYS A 104 -0.23 -9.84 10.42
CA LYS A 104 0.56 -9.02 9.51
C LYS A 104 1.76 -9.81 9.01
N ARG A 105 2.10 -9.61 7.74
CA ARG A 105 3.38 -10.07 7.19
C ARG A 105 4.30 -8.89 6.97
N VAL A 106 5.54 -9.02 7.42
CA VAL A 106 6.65 -8.08 7.17
C VAL A 106 7.93 -8.89 7.02
N MET A 107 8.77 -8.60 6.01
CA MET A 107 10.01 -9.34 5.75
C MET A 107 9.79 -10.85 5.57
N GLY A 108 8.63 -11.29 5.06
CA GLY A 108 8.30 -12.71 4.96
C GLY A 108 8.07 -13.42 6.29
N ILE A 109 7.89 -12.66 7.37
CA ILE A 109 7.58 -13.15 8.71
C ILE A 109 6.10 -12.87 8.98
N ASP A 110 5.34 -13.92 9.27
CA ASP A 110 3.96 -13.81 9.73
C ASP A 110 3.95 -13.54 11.23
N VAL A 111 3.45 -12.36 11.60
CA VAL A 111 3.38 -11.91 12.98
C VAL A 111 1.95 -11.59 13.39
N VAL A 112 1.61 -11.95 14.62
CA VAL A 112 0.39 -11.51 15.30
C VAL A 112 0.70 -10.26 16.11
N VAL A 113 -0.07 -9.20 15.85
CA VAL A 113 -0.07 -7.96 16.61
C VAL A 113 -1.28 -7.93 17.51
N TRP A 114 -1.09 -7.77 18.81
CA TRP A 114 -2.21 -7.73 19.75
C TRP A 114 -1.91 -6.85 20.95
N TRP A 115 -2.97 -6.38 21.62
CA TRP A 115 -2.85 -5.54 22.80
C TRP A 115 -2.83 -6.40 24.06
N ASP A 116 -1.68 -6.50 24.71
CA ASP A 116 -1.57 -7.13 26.02
C ASP A 116 -2.20 -6.21 27.06
N ARG A 117 -3.36 -6.60 27.59
CA ARG A 117 -4.09 -5.82 28.60
C ARG A 117 -3.39 -5.80 29.95
N ASN A 118 -2.58 -6.80 30.24
CA ASN A 118 -1.87 -6.91 31.52
C ASN A 118 -0.66 -5.97 31.54
N GLU A 119 0.01 -5.80 30.41
CA GLU A 119 1.16 -4.88 30.29
C GLU A 119 0.80 -3.52 29.68
N SER A 120 -0.43 -3.35 29.19
CA SER A 120 -0.89 -2.14 28.47
C SER A 120 0.04 -1.76 27.32
N GLN A 121 0.43 -2.76 26.52
CA GLN A 121 1.37 -2.59 25.41
C GLN A 121 0.97 -3.44 24.20
N TRP A 122 1.31 -2.95 23.01
CA TRP A 122 1.27 -3.76 21.80
C TRP A 122 2.40 -4.80 21.84
N LYS A 123 2.08 -6.04 21.46
CA LYS A 123 3.03 -7.14 21.34
C LYS A 123 3.04 -7.67 19.92
N VAL A 124 4.22 -8.09 19.48
CA VAL A 124 4.46 -8.70 18.17
C VAL A 124 5.07 -10.08 18.39
N MET A 125 4.38 -11.11 17.94
CA MET A 125 4.75 -12.52 18.16
C MET A 125 4.61 -13.29 16.85
N ASP A 126 5.18 -14.50 16.77
CA ASP A 126 4.90 -15.40 15.64
C ASP A 126 3.38 -15.62 15.50
N ASP A 127 2.86 -15.51 14.28
CA ASP A 127 1.44 -15.78 13.99
C ASP A 127 1.17 -17.28 13.82
N THR A 128 1.68 -18.10 14.74
CA THR A 128 1.61 -19.55 14.61
C THR A 128 1.56 -20.18 16.00
N CYS A 129 0.45 -20.85 16.29
CA CYS A 129 0.28 -21.58 17.54
C CYS A 129 1.21 -22.82 17.55
N PRO A 130 2.08 -22.99 18.56
CA PRO A 130 3.04 -24.10 18.59
C PRO A 130 2.37 -25.47 18.75
N HIS A 131 1.08 -25.52 19.11
CA HIS A 131 0.34 -26.77 19.21
C HIS A 131 0.13 -27.44 17.83
N ARG A 132 -0.51 -26.73 16.89
CA ARG A 132 -0.89 -27.27 15.55
C ARG A 132 -0.91 -26.20 14.46
N LEU A 133 -0.05 -25.20 14.60
CA LEU A 133 0.23 -24.16 13.60
C LEU A 133 -0.95 -23.27 13.19
N ALA A 134 -2.05 -23.26 13.97
CA ALA A 134 -3.16 -22.35 13.73
C ALA A 134 -2.70 -20.89 13.87
N PRO A 135 -3.18 -19.97 13.01
CA PRO A 135 -2.87 -18.55 13.14
C PRO A 135 -3.40 -18.04 14.47
N LEU A 136 -2.55 -17.32 15.20
CA LEU A 136 -2.94 -16.71 16.47
C LEU A 136 -3.72 -15.41 16.26
N SER A 137 -3.56 -14.79 15.09
CA SER A 137 -4.30 -13.63 14.61
C SER A 137 -5.79 -13.87 14.40
N ASP A 138 -6.21 -15.11 14.13
CA ASP A 138 -7.62 -15.50 14.12
C ASP A 138 -8.16 -15.83 15.53
N GLY A 139 -7.31 -15.69 16.53
CA GLY A 139 -7.61 -15.88 17.94
C GLY A 139 -8.44 -14.75 18.55
N ARG A 140 -8.32 -14.62 19.87
CA ARG A 140 -9.01 -13.59 20.66
C ARG A 140 -8.19 -13.20 21.88
N ILE A 141 -8.48 -12.03 22.43
CA ILE A 141 -7.97 -11.64 23.75
C ILE A 141 -8.97 -12.15 24.78
N ASP A 142 -8.55 -13.10 25.62
CA ASP A 142 -9.42 -13.71 26.62
C ASP A 142 -9.77 -12.73 27.76
N GLN A 143 -10.67 -13.16 28.66
CA GLN A 143 -11.13 -12.35 29.79
C GLN A 143 -10.01 -12.00 30.79
N TRP A 144 -8.87 -12.71 30.75
CA TRP A 144 -7.68 -12.43 31.57
C TRP A 144 -6.62 -11.64 30.80
N GLY A 145 -6.95 -11.11 29.62
CA GLY A 145 -6.06 -10.27 28.83
C GLY A 145 -4.93 -11.02 28.12
N ARG A 146 -5.06 -12.34 27.92
CA ARG A 146 -4.07 -13.17 27.22
C ARG A 146 -4.48 -13.41 25.77
N LEU A 147 -3.51 -13.67 24.90
CA LEU A 147 -3.77 -14.10 23.53
C LEU A 147 -4.20 -15.57 23.53
N GLN A 148 -5.44 -15.83 23.12
CA GLN A 148 -6.01 -17.17 23.06
C GLN A 148 -6.13 -17.66 21.62
N CYS A 149 -5.51 -18.80 21.32
CA CYS A 149 -5.65 -19.48 20.04
C CYS A 149 -7.10 -19.97 19.85
N VAL A 150 -7.68 -19.69 18.67
CA VAL A 150 -9.06 -20.07 18.36
C VAL A 150 -9.27 -21.60 18.31
N TYR A 151 -8.24 -22.36 17.94
CA TYR A 151 -8.39 -23.79 17.67
C TYR A 151 -8.61 -24.61 18.93
N HIS A 152 -7.72 -24.52 19.92
CA HIS A 152 -7.78 -25.35 21.14
C HIS A 152 -7.76 -24.54 22.44
N GLY A 153 -7.82 -23.21 22.34
CA GLY A 153 -7.91 -22.34 23.52
C GLY A 153 -6.62 -22.17 24.32
N TRP A 154 -5.46 -22.58 23.78
CA TRP A 154 -4.16 -22.30 24.40
C TRP A 154 -3.96 -20.80 24.54
N CYS A 155 -3.56 -20.33 25.72
CA CYS A 155 -3.40 -18.91 26.02
C CYS A 155 -1.94 -18.54 26.26
N PHE A 156 -1.52 -17.40 25.72
CA PHE A 156 -0.16 -16.88 25.79
C PHE A 156 -0.15 -15.45 26.38
N ASN A 157 0.87 -15.11 27.17
CA ASN A 157 1.10 -13.73 27.59
C ASN A 157 1.94 -12.95 26.57
N GLY A 158 2.17 -11.65 26.80
CA GLY A 158 3.04 -10.82 25.95
C GLY A 158 4.52 -11.18 25.92
N LYS A 159 4.95 -12.14 26.76
CA LYS A 159 6.31 -12.74 26.73
C LYS A 159 6.36 -14.04 25.93
N GLY A 160 5.22 -14.46 25.34
CA GLY A 160 5.11 -15.68 24.56
C GLY A 160 5.00 -16.95 25.39
N ASP A 161 4.99 -16.86 26.72
CA ASP A 161 4.82 -18.03 27.59
C ASP A 161 3.40 -18.58 27.43
N CYS A 162 3.28 -19.90 27.27
CA CYS A 162 1.99 -20.55 27.43
C CYS A 162 1.56 -20.47 28.89
N LYS A 163 0.41 -19.82 29.14
CA LYS A 163 -0.16 -19.64 30.49
C LYS A 163 -1.30 -20.58 30.79
N LEU A 164 -1.91 -21.16 29.76
CA LEU A 164 -3.02 -22.09 29.93
C LEU A 164 -3.13 -23.00 28.73
N ILE A 165 -3.21 -24.30 29.02
CA ILE A 165 -3.64 -25.35 28.10
C ILE A 165 -4.92 -25.90 28.71
N PRO A 166 -6.12 -25.53 28.22
CA PRO A 166 -7.36 -25.89 28.88
C PRO A 166 -7.59 -27.41 29.01
N GLN A 167 -6.94 -28.20 28.15
CA GLN A 167 -7.03 -29.66 28.14
C GLN A 167 -5.97 -30.36 29.01
N ALA A 168 -5.05 -29.60 29.63
CA ALA A 168 -4.07 -30.17 30.55
C ALA A 168 -4.72 -30.37 31.94
N PRO A 169 -4.64 -31.58 32.54
CA PRO A 169 -5.15 -31.82 33.89
C PRO A 169 -4.49 -30.89 34.91
N PRO A 170 -5.23 -30.32 35.89
CA PRO A 170 -4.64 -29.49 36.93
C PRO A 170 -3.55 -30.21 37.75
N ASP A 171 -3.75 -31.50 38.01
CA ASP A 171 -2.82 -32.35 38.78
C ASP A 171 -1.75 -33.03 37.89
N GLY A 172 -1.71 -32.67 36.59
CA GLY A 172 -0.73 -33.20 35.64
C GLY A 172 0.60 -32.43 35.65
N PRO A 173 1.61 -32.91 34.90
CA PRO A 173 2.83 -32.15 34.67
C PRO A 173 2.52 -30.75 34.09
N PRO A 174 3.27 -29.70 34.47
CA PRO A 174 3.01 -28.33 34.02
C PRO A 174 3.48 -28.13 32.56
N VAL A 175 2.87 -28.84 31.60
CA VAL A 175 3.27 -28.86 30.19
C VAL A 175 3.29 -27.47 29.52
N HIS A 176 2.55 -26.51 30.07
CA HIS A 176 2.55 -25.13 29.63
C HIS A 176 3.89 -24.40 29.91
N THR A 177 4.75 -24.92 30.80
CA THR A 177 6.06 -24.35 31.10
C THR A 177 7.17 -24.84 30.16
N PHE A 178 6.88 -25.80 29.27
CA PHE A 178 7.84 -26.28 28.29
C PHE A 178 8.15 -25.21 27.24
N LYS A 179 9.41 -25.12 26.82
CA LYS A 179 9.83 -24.12 25.82
C LYS A 179 9.13 -24.30 24.48
N GLN A 180 8.80 -25.54 24.10
CA GLN A 180 8.04 -25.88 22.91
C GLN A 180 6.59 -25.39 22.97
N ALA A 181 6.06 -25.10 24.16
CA ALA A 181 4.75 -24.49 24.31
C ALA A 181 4.79 -22.95 24.14
N CYS A 182 5.98 -22.33 24.15
CA CYS A 182 6.11 -20.88 23.99
C CYS A 182 6.02 -20.45 22.52
N VAL A 183 5.59 -19.21 22.31
CA VAL A 183 5.58 -18.54 21.01
C VAL A 183 6.73 -17.54 20.97
N ALA A 184 7.43 -17.41 19.84
CA ALA A 184 8.49 -16.42 19.73
C ALA A 184 7.93 -14.99 19.83
N VAL A 185 8.68 -14.10 20.48
CA VAL A 185 8.32 -12.69 20.65
C VAL A 185 9.40 -11.82 20.02
N TYR A 186 8.97 -10.81 19.29
CA TYR A 186 9.86 -9.85 18.64
C TYR A 186 9.96 -8.57 19.48
N PRO A 187 11.16 -7.98 19.63
CA PRO A 187 11.28 -6.63 20.18
C PRO A 187 10.40 -5.67 19.38
N SER A 188 9.56 -4.91 20.06
CA SER A 188 8.61 -4.00 19.43
C SER A 188 8.45 -2.72 20.22
N THR A 189 8.23 -1.59 19.53
CA THR A 189 7.96 -0.30 20.15
C THR A 189 6.97 0.52 19.34
N VAL A 190 6.32 1.48 19.98
CA VAL A 190 5.53 2.50 19.29
C VAL A 190 6.36 3.77 19.21
N GLN A 191 6.59 4.27 17.99
CA GLN A 191 7.27 5.54 17.73
C GLN A 191 6.56 6.24 16.55
N HIS A 192 6.32 7.55 16.65
CA HIS A 192 5.55 8.31 15.67
C HIS A 192 4.15 7.73 15.39
N GLU A 193 3.48 7.20 16.43
CA GLU A 193 2.17 6.53 16.31
C GLU A 193 2.15 5.32 15.35
N ILE A 194 3.33 4.75 15.06
CA ILE A 194 3.51 3.55 14.27
C ILE A 194 4.07 2.46 15.19
N LEU A 195 3.54 1.24 15.06
CA LEU A 195 4.12 0.06 15.70
C LEU A 195 5.30 -0.42 14.85
N TRP A 196 6.48 -0.52 15.47
CA TRP A 196 7.70 -1.03 14.87
C TRP A 196 8.07 -2.36 15.54
N PHE A 197 8.70 -3.25 14.78
CA PHE A 197 9.30 -4.46 15.31
C PHE A 197 10.69 -4.71 14.73
N TRP A 198 11.49 -5.43 15.50
CA TRP A 198 12.79 -5.94 15.10
C TRP A 198 12.61 -7.40 14.64
N PRO A 199 12.92 -7.76 13.38
CA PRO A 199 12.57 -9.06 12.78
C PRO A 199 13.47 -10.22 13.27
N ASN A 200 13.96 -10.16 14.50
CA ASN A 200 14.80 -11.19 15.10
C ASN A 200 14.37 -11.42 16.56
N SER A 201 13.91 -12.64 16.85
CA SER A 201 13.42 -13.06 18.16
C SER A 201 14.50 -13.70 19.05
N ASP A 202 15.77 -13.74 18.61
CA ASP A 202 16.90 -14.18 19.43
C ASP A 202 16.95 -13.36 20.74
N PRO A 203 17.03 -14.02 21.92
CA PRO A 203 17.04 -13.36 23.23
C PRO A 203 18.06 -12.22 23.36
N LYS A 204 19.17 -12.23 22.63
CA LYS A 204 20.18 -11.15 22.67
C LYS A 204 19.63 -9.80 22.20
N TYR A 205 18.59 -9.78 21.36
CA TYR A 205 17.96 -8.55 20.87
C TYR A 205 16.82 -8.06 21.74
N LYS A 206 16.50 -8.72 22.87
CA LYS A 206 15.39 -8.34 23.75
C LYS A 206 15.44 -6.86 24.16
N ASN A 207 16.66 -6.32 24.39
CA ASN A 207 16.89 -4.94 24.81
C ASN A 207 17.42 -4.06 23.66
N VAL A 208 17.22 -4.44 22.39
CA VAL A 208 17.79 -3.72 21.24
C VAL A 208 17.42 -2.24 21.20
N LEU A 209 16.25 -1.87 21.74
CA LEU A 209 15.78 -0.48 21.89
C LEU A 209 16.74 0.44 22.68
N GLU A 210 17.56 -0.11 23.57
CA GLU A 210 18.55 0.66 24.35
C GLU A 210 19.73 1.11 23.49
N THR A 211 20.04 0.32 22.45
CA THR A 211 21.21 0.53 21.56
C THR A 211 20.84 1.03 20.17
N ASN A 212 19.63 0.72 19.70
CA ASN A 212 19.17 1.00 18.34
C ASN A 212 17.65 1.28 18.37
N LYS A 213 17.24 2.43 17.85
CA LYS A 213 15.85 2.88 17.84
C LYS A 213 15.33 2.97 16.40
N PRO A 214 13.99 2.89 16.19
CA PRO A 214 13.43 3.20 14.88
C PRO A 214 13.85 4.60 14.40
N PRO A 215 13.92 4.86 13.08
CA PRO A 215 14.29 6.16 12.54
C PRO A 215 13.47 7.30 13.16
N TYR A 216 14.14 8.33 13.69
CA TYR A 216 13.48 9.51 14.27
C TYR A 216 13.15 10.54 13.18
N ILE A 217 11.91 11.06 13.17
CA ILE A 217 11.42 11.99 12.15
C ILE A 217 10.76 13.19 12.86
N PRO A 218 11.47 14.34 12.97
CA PRO A 218 11.04 15.46 13.81
C PRO A 218 9.63 15.99 13.50
N GLU A 219 9.24 16.07 12.23
CA GLU A 219 7.93 16.60 11.83
C GLU A 219 6.75 15.74 12.32
N LEU A 220 7.01 14.48 12.69
CA LEU A 220 5.99 13.61 13.24
C LEU A 220 5.81 13.78 14.75
N GLU A 221 6.74 14.43 15.46
CA GLU A 221 6.60 14.75 16.89
C GLU A 221 6.30 16.24 17.14
N ASP A 222 6.42 17.08 16.12
CA ASP A 222 6.17 18.52 16.24
C ASP A 222 4.65 18.83 16.25
N PRO A 223 4.10 19.39 17.35
CA PRO A 223 2.68 19.70 17.47
C PRO A 223 2.21 20.84 16.55
N SER A 224 3.13 21.59 15.93
CA SER A 224 2.79 22.60 14.92
C SER A 224 2.42 21.99 13.57
N PHE A 225 2.69 20.71 13.36
CA PHE A 225 2.34 19.98 12.16
C PHE A 225 1.05 19.18 12.36
N THR A 226 0.24 19.12 11.31
CA THR A 226 -0.79 18.09 11.17
C THR A 226 -0.24 16.92 10.35
N LYS A 227 -0.58 15.69 10.73
CA LYS A 227 0.00 14.44 10.18
C LYS A 227 -1.07 13.37 9.98
N LEU A 228 -1.75 13.41 8.84
CA LEU A 228 -2.70 12.35 8.46
C LEU A 228 -1.92 11.13 7.93
N VAL A 229 -2.06 10.01 8.62
CA VAL A 229 -1.48 8.72 8.22
C VAL A 229 -2.47 7.86 7.44
N ALA A 230 -1.94 7.08 6.51
CA ALA A 230 -2.65 6.04 5.77
C ALA A 230 -1.73 4.84 5.54
N ASN A 231 -2.32 3.70 5.18
CA ASN A 231 -1.58 2.50 4.85
C ASN A 231 -2.25 1.74 3.69
N ARG A 232 -1.49 1.02 2.86
CA ARG A 232 -2.03 0.16 1.79
C ARG A 232 -1.03 -0.96 1.49
N ASP A 233 -1.54 -2.18 1.36
CA ASP A 233 -0.78 -3.30 0.79
C ASP A 233 -0.79 -3.18 -0.73
N ILE A 234 0.37 -3.37 -1.35
CA ILE A 234 0.64 -3.07 -2.75
C ILE A 234 1.08 -4.36 -3.47
N PRO A 235 0.47 -4.70 -4.62
CA PRO A 235 0.70 -5.95 -5.34
C PRO A 235 1.95 -5.90 -6.24
N TYR A 236 3.04 -5.29 -5.78
CA TYR A 236 4.37 -5.35 -6.41
C TYR A 236 5.46 -5.17 -5.35
N GLY A 237 6.68 -5.51 -5.71
CA GLY A 237 7.86 -5.55 -4.85
C GLY A 237 8.22 -4.23 -4.19
N TYR A 238 8.98 -4.37 -3.10
CA TYR A 238 9.44 -3.26 -2.26
C TYR A 238 10.39 -2.30 -3.01
N ASP A 239 11.27 -2.82 -3.86
CA ASP A 239 12.23 -2.04 -4.61
C ASP A 239 11.53 -1.14 -5.65
N VAL A 240 10.59 -1.71 -6.42
CA VAL A 240 9.77 -0.95 -7.36
C VAL A 240 8.91 0.10 -6.65
N LEU A 241 8.37 -0.20 -5.46
CA LEU A 241 7.64 0.77 -4.66
C LEU A 241 8.53 1.95 -4.23
N VAL A 242 9.74 1.69 -3.75
CA VAL A 242 10.67 2.74 -3.32
C VAL A 242 11.02 3.64 -4.52
N GLU A 243 11.31 3.05 -5.67
CA GLU A 243 11.67 3.79 -6.89
C GLU A 243 10.57 4.71 -7.37
N ASN A 244 9.34 4.19 -7.48
CA ASN A 244 8.20 4.98 -7.90
C ASN A 244 8.02 6.23 -7.02
N LEU A 245 8.11 6.06 -5.70
CA LEU A 245 7.89 7.16 -4.76
C LEU A 245 9.03 8.17 -4.73
N MET A 246 10.22 7.78 -5.20
CA MET A 246 11.40 8.63 -5.35
C MET A 246 11.45 9.38 -6.66
N ASP A 247 10.69 8.98 -7.68
CA ASP A 247 10.77 9.57 -9.01
C ASP A 247 9.79 10.76 -9.15
N PRO A 248 10.26 12.02 -9.17
CA PRO A 248 9.40 13.15 -9.44
C PRO A 248 8.96 13.27 -10.91
N ALA A 249 9.60 12.58 -11.86
CA ALA A 249 9.33 12.74 -13.29
C ALA A 249 8.01 12.11 -13.73
N HIS A 250 7.59 10.97 -13.16
CA HIS A 250 6.31 10.37 -13.52
C HIS A 250 5.10 11.19 -13.06
N VAL A 251 5.24 12.05 -12.04
CA VAL A 251 4.11 12.73 -11.37
C VAL A 251 3.20 13.52 -12.32
N PRO A 252 3.69 14.37 -13.25
CA PRO A 252 2.83 15.07 -14.20
C PRO A 252 2.12 14.15 -15.20
N TYR A 253 2.64 12.94 -15.43
CA TYR A 253 2.17 12.00 -16.44
C TYR A 253 1.21 10.96 -15.85
N ALA A 254 1.69 10.14 -14.90
CA ALA A 254 0.90 9.08 -14.28
C ALA A 254 -0.28 9.64 -13.49
N HIS A 255 -0.11 10.79 -12.84
CA HIS A 255 -1.13 11.43 -12.02
C HIS A 255 -1.82 12.61 -12.71
N TYR A 256 -1.79 12.65 -14.04
CA TYR A 256 -2.40 13.74 -14.81
C TYR A 256 -3.87 13.92 -14.43
N GLY A 257 -4.29 15.17 -14.18
CA GLY A 257 -5.64 15.50 -13.72
C GLY A 257 -6.00 15.08 -12.29
N LEU A 258 -5.18 14.26 -11.62
CA LEU A 258 -5.38 13.86 -10.22
C LEU A 258 -4.64 14.77 -9.25
N MET A 259 -3.36 15.06 -9.53
CA MET A 259 -2.51 15.91 -8.70
C MET A 259 -2.46 17.34 -9.22
N ARG A 260 -2.60 18.30 -8.31
CA ARG A 260 -2.39 19.73 -8.61
C ARG A 260 -0.91 20.05 -8.52
N VAL A 261 -0.16 19.73 -9.56
CA VAL A 261 1.25 20.10 -9.70
C VAL A 261 1.35 21.54 -10.16
N GLY A 262 2.36 22.27 -9.68
CA GLY A 262 2.67 23.61 -10.19
C GLY A 262 2.97 23.52 -11.67
N LYS A 263 2.24 24.28 -12.50
CA LYS A 263 2.50 24.30 -13.95
C LYS A 263 3.87 24.92 -14.19
N PRO A 264 4.80 24.24 -14.89
CA PRO A 264 6.06 24.87 -15.24
C PRO A 264 5.81 26.09 -16.13
N LYS A 265 6.71 27.08 -16.05
CA LYS A 265 6.61 28.30 -16.87
C LYS A 265 6.65 27.98 -18.36
N GLU A 266 7.50 27.03 -18.72
CA GLU A 266 7.61 26.47 -20.06
C GLU A 266 7.22 25.00 -19.98
N LYS A 267 6.17 24.63 -20.73
CA LYS A 267 5.72 23.26 -20.88
C LYS A 267 6.25 22.69 -22.18
N VAL A 268 6.84 21.50 -22.13
CA VAL A 268 7.24 20.77 -23.34
C VAL A 268 6.06 20.01 -23.96
N ASP A 269 5.04 19.69 -23.17
CA ASP A 269 3.84 18.94 -23.56
C ASP A 269 2.59 19.32 -22.73
N ARG A 270 1.46 18.63 -22.98
CA ARG A 270 0.19 18.87 -22.29
C ARG A 270 0.32 18.61 -20.79
N GLU A 271 0.95 17.49 -20.45
CA GLU A 271 1.14 16.94 -19.11
C GLU A 271 1.98 17.87 -18.23
N GLY A 272 2.98 18.52 -18.82
CA GLY A 272 3.82 19.52 -18.17
C GLY A 272 5.14 18.97 -17.67
N GLY A 273 5.75 18.06 -18.45
CA GLY A 273 7.13 17.63 -18.22
C GLY A 273 8.12 18.80 -18.29
N LYS A 274 9.22 18.65 -17.56
CA LYS A 274 10.37 19.57 -17.60
C LYS A 274 11.65 18.85 -17.13
N PRO A 275 12.84 19.35 -17.50
CA PRO A 275 14.07 18.94 -16.84
C PRO A 275 13.99 19.15 -15.33
N LEU A 276 14.54 18.21 -14.55
CA LEU A 276 14.60 18.28 -13.10
C LEU A 276 16.06 18.28 -12.64
N GLU A 277 16.41 19.26 -11.81
CA GLU A 277 17.73 19.34 -11.19
C GLU A 277 17.75 18.61 -9.84
N ILE A 278 18.43 17.45 -9.81
CA ILE A 278 18.60 16.62 -8.62
C ILE A 278 20.10 16.36 -8.43
N THR A 279 20.61 16.60 -7.21
CA THR A 279 22.01 16.36 -6.86
C THR A 279 22.11 15.51 -5.61
N VAL A 280 22.68 14.32 -5.74
CA VAL A 280 22.98 13.42 -4.62
C VAL A 280 24.22 13.93 -3.89
N LYS A 281 24.13 14.04 -2.57
CA LYS A 281 25.18 14.61 -1.71
C LYS A 281 25.87 13.55 -0.85
N ARG A 282 25.15 12.50 -0.45
CA ARG A 282 25.69 11.39 0.36
C ARG A 282 25.05 10.07 -0.05
N LEU A 283 25.83 8.99 -0.05
CA LEU A 283 25.38 7.60 -0.18
C LEU A 283 26.24 6.70 0.72
N ASP A 284 25.61 5.98 1.65
CA ASP A 284 26.23 5.01 2.56
C ASP A 284 25.29 3.84 2.85
N ASN A 285 25.68 2.91 3.72
CA ASN A 285 24.86 1.74 4.06
C ASN A 285 23.55 2.10 4.79
N GLU A 286 23.48 3.27 5.41
CA GLU A 286 22.27 3.80 6.07
C GLU A 286 21.30 4.49 5.10
N GLY A 287 21.71 4.67 3.83
CA GLY A 287 20.88 5.21 2.76
C GLY A 287 21.54 6.37 2.03
N PHE A 288 20.77 7.38 1.65
CA PHE A 288 21.31 8.51 0.88
C PHE A 288 20.56 9.82 1.11
N PHE A 289 21.19 10.91 0.71
CA PHE A 289 20.65 12.26 0.79
C PHE A 289 20.89 13.02 -0.52
N ALA A 290 19.91 13.80 -0.93
CA ALA A 290 19.93 14.57 -2.17
C ALA A 290 19.23 15.93 -2.01
N ARG A 291 19.63 16.88 -2.85
CA ARG A 291 18.97 18.17 -3.05
C ARG A 291 18.19 18.14 -4.36
N GLN A 292 16.99 18.72 -4.36
CA GLN A 292 16.12 18.86 -5.52
C GLN A 292 15.53 20.28 -5.57
N GLU A 293 14.91 20.66 -6.69
CA GLU A 293 14.45 22.03 -6.93
C GLU A 293 13.57 22.62 -5.82
N TRP A 294 12.67 21.82 -5.23
CA TRP A 294 11.72 22.28 -4.22
C TRP A 294 12.13 21.95 -2.77
N GLY A 295 13.33 21.40 -2.58
CA GLY A 295 13.86 21.12 -1.24
C GLY A 295 14.86 19.97 -1.20
N TYR A 296 14.63 19.03 -0.29
CA TYR A 296 15.58 18.00 0.09
C TYR A 296 14.91 16.63 0.09
N ALA A 297 15.68 15.59 -0.19
CA ALA A 297 15.22 14.22 -0.17
C ALA A 297 16.24 13.32 0.55
N ASN A 298 15.75 12.38 1.36
CA ASN A 298 16.59 11.31 1.90
C ASN A 298 15.89 9.96 1.88
N PHE A 299 16.70 8.93 1.71
CA PHE A 299 16.34 7.55 2.00
C PHE A 299 17.05 7.14 3.28
N ILE A 300 16.29 6.71 4.28
CA ILE A 300 16.78 6.11 5.50
C ILE A 300 16.48 4.62 5.40
N ALA A 301 17.53 3.83 5.20
CA ALA A 301 17.41 2.41 5.05
C ALA A 301 16.78 1.76 6.30
N PRO A 302 15.97 0.70 6.13
CA PRO A 302 15.57 0.12 4.84
C PRO A 302 14.28 0.75 4.29
N CYS A 303 13.48 1.47 5.06
CA CYS A 303 12.07 1.64 4.69
C CYS A 303 11.60 3.07 4.47
N VAL A 304 12.37 4.11 4.80
CA VAL A 304 11.85 5.49 4.82
C VAL A 304 12.40 6.30 3.66
N TYR A 305 11.53 6.79 2.78
CA TYR A 305 11.84 7.87 1.87
C TYR A 305 11.11 9.13 2.32
N ARG A 306 11.84 10.24 2.45
CA ARG A 306 11.29 11.54 2.83
C ARG A 306 11.76 12.62 1.88
N ALA A 307 10.82 13.42 1.39
CA ALA A 307 11.07 14.64 0.66
C ALA A 307 10.48 15.82 1.43
N SER A 308 11.22 16.90 1.64
CA SER A 308 10.80 18.02 2.50
C SER A 308 11.25 19.35 1.93
N THR A 309 10.46 20.39 2.22
CA THR A 309 10.83 21.78 1.89
C THR A 309 11.97 22.32 2.77
N GLU A 310 12.17 21.72 3.96
CA GLU A 310 13.19 22.15 4.93
C GLU A 310 14.44 21.26 4.85
N PRO A 311 15.62 21.78 5.27
CA PRO A 311 16.81 20.96 5.43
C PRO A 311 16.57 19.77 6.36
N LEU A 312 17.05 18.59 5.98
CA LEU A 312 16.84 17.35 6.72
C LEU A 312 17.94 17.04 7.74
N ARG A 313 19.03 17.80 7.71
CA ARG A 313 20.15 17.72 8.66
C ARG A 313 20.55 19.11 9.13
N GLU A 314 21.20 19.16 10.27
CA GLU A 314 21.68 20.44 10.85
C GLU A 314 22.76 21.10 10.00
N GLU A 315 23.66 20.30 9.45
CA GLU A 315 24.77 20.75 8.57
C GLU A 315 24.28 21.41 7.27
N ASP A 316 23.05 21.11 6.85
CA ASP A 316 22.45 21.65 5.63
C ASP A 316 21.72 22.99 5.85
N LYS A 317 21.65 23.48 7.11
CA LYS A 317 21.00 24.77 7.46
C LYS A 317 21.77 25.98 6.92
N ASP A 318 23.08 25.87 6.70
CA ASP A 318 23.95 26.99 6.29
C ASP A 318 23.90 27.30 4.78
N SER A 319 23.22 26.48 3.98
CA SER A 319 23.14 26.61 2.52
C SER A 319 21.97 27.49 2.02
N ILE A 320 21.31 28.25 2.91
CA ILE A 320 20.08 28.98 2.61
C ILE A 320 20.40 30.36 2.01
N THR A 321 20.34 30.48 0.67
CA THR A 321 20.13 31.78 0.04
C THR A 321 18.68 32.22 0.27
N SER A 322 18.51 33.26 1.11
CA SER A 322 17.22 33.83 1.48
C SER A 322 16.44 34.37 0.28
N GLU A 323 15.34 33.72 -0.11
CA GLU A 323 14.27 34.37 -0.86
C GLU A 323 13.20 34.91 0.12
N LYS A 324 12.90 36.21 0.01
CA LYS A 324 11.96 36.93 0.89
C LYS A 324 10.52 36.76 0.36
N GLY A 325 9.60 36.22 1.17
CA GLY A 325 8.17 36.22 0.86
C GLY A 325 7.25 35.59 1.91
N PRO A 326 5.93 35.85 1.87
CA PRO A 326 4.93 35.38 2.86
C PRO A 326 4.68 33.86 2.86
N LEU A 327 5.26 33.12 1.91
CA LEU A 327 5.27 31.65 1.86
C LEU A 327 6.36 31.02 2.75
N LYS A 328 7.26 31.81 3.35
CA LYS A 328 8.45 31.39 4.14
C LYS A 328 8.16 30.43 5.29
N ASN A 329 6.95 30.44 5.85
CA ASN A 329 6.61 29.62 7.02
C ASN A 329 5.81 28.35 6.67
N ARG A 330 5.53 28.06 5.39
CA ARG A 330 4.81 26.84 5.01
C ARG A 330 5.80 25.69 4.83
N LYS A 331 5.74 24.73 5.74
CA LYS A 331 6.56 23.53 5.75
C LYS A 331 5.68 22.34 5.36
N LEU A 332 6.21 21.50 4.47
CA LEU A 332 5.60 20.26 4.03
C LEU A 332 6.69 19.20 3.91
N SER A 333 6.42 18.02 4.42
CA SER A 333 7.19 16.82 4.10
C SER A 333 6.27 15.75 3.51
N LEU A 334 6.78 15.03 2.52
CA LEU A 334 6.22 13.80 2.03
C LEU A 334 7.02 12.67 2.66
N ILE A 335 6.39 11.85 3.49
CA ILE A 335 7.03 10.72 4.14
C ILE A 335 6.34 9.45 3.65
N PHE A 336 7.14 8.62 3.01
CA PHE A 336 6.77 7.31 2.51
C PHE A 336 7.58 6.26 3.25
N ILE A 337 6.87 5.26 3.78
CA ILE A 337 7.46 4.17 4.52
C ILE A 337 7.11 2.90 3.74
N CYS A 338 8.08 2.39 3.00
CA CYS A 338 7.99 1.26 2.10
C CYS A 338 8.44 0.00 2.82
N ILE A 339 7.50 -0.93 3.05
CA ILE A 339 7.73 -2.14 3.84
C ILE A 339 7.76 -3.35 2.90
N PRO A 340 8.85 -4.14 2.90
CA PRO A 340 8.88 -5.44 2.24
C PRO A 340 7.93 -6.41 2.94
N VAL A 341 6.98 -7.00 2.20
CA VAL A 341 6.03 -7.98 2.73
C VAL A 341 6.42 -9.40 2.31
N SER A 342 6.56 -9.62 1.01
CA SER A 342 7.06 -10.85 0.37
C SER A 342 7.50 -10.50 -1.07
N PRO A 343 8.13 -11.40 -1.84
CA PRO A 343 8.34 -11.16 -3.27
C PRO A 343 7.03 -10.76 -3.98
N GLY A 344 7.08 -9.72 -4.81
CA GLY A 344 5.90 -9.19 -5.50
C GLY A 344 4.86 -8.52 -4.63
N ARG A 345 5.15 -8.29 -3.33
CA ARG A 345 4.22 -7.60 -2.41
C ARG A 345 4.97 -6.67 -1.46
N SER A 346 4.44 -5.47 -1.33
CA SER A 346 4.93 -4.47 -0.40
C SER A 346 3.76 -3.86 0.37
N ARG A 347 4.08 -3.08 1.41
CA ARG A 347 3.12 -2.22 2.10
C ARG A 347 3.66 -0.82 2.07
N LEU A 348 2.78 0.15 1.84
CA LEU A 348 3.08 1.57 1.95
C LEU A 348 2.36 2.11 3.18
N ILE A 349 3.09 2.74 4.08
CA ILE A 349 2.54 3.70 5.05
C ILE A 349 2.98 5.08 4.60
N TRP A 350 2.06 6.04 4.51
CA TRP A 350 2.41 7.41 4.12
C TRP A 350 1.76 8.43 5.03
N THR A 351 2.48 9.54 5.22
CA THR A 351 2.02 10.70 5.98
C THR A 351 2.67 11.95 5.41
N PHE A 352 1.89 13.02 5.31
CA PHE A 352 2.33 14.27 4.68
C PHE A 352 2.27 15.42 5.70
N PRO A 353 3.18 15.43 6.69
CA PRO A 353 3.13 16.44 7.74
C PRO A 353 3.28 17.84 7.15
N ARG A 354 2.38 18.75 7.56
CA ARG A 354 2.42 20.16 7.17
C ARG A 354 2.00 21.09 8.31
N ASN A 355 2.54 22.30 8.33
CA ASN A 355 2.21 23.30 9.36
C ASN A 355 1.20 24.38 8.89
N PHE A 356 0.62 24.21 7.71
CA PHE A 356 -0.36 25.14 7.14
C PHE A 356 -1.66 24.41 6.80
N GLY A 357 -2.77 25.15 6.81
CA GLY A 357 -4.09 24.59 6.52
C GLY A 357 -4.50 23.49 7.50
N VAL A 358 -4.05 23.56 8.76
CA VAL A 358 -4.24 22.54 9.81
C VAL A 358 -5.72 22.39 10.21
N ALA A 359 -6.50 23.46 10.12
CA ALA A 359 -7.92 23.44 10.49
C ALA A 359 -8.75 22.43 9.67
N ILE A 360 -8.37 22.16 8.41
CA ILE A 360 -9.11 21.23 7.54
C ILE A 360 -9.08 19.80 8.08
N ASP A 361 -7.99 19.38 8.73
CA ASP A 361 -7.83 18.02 9.24
C ASP A 361 -8.68 17.78 10.50
N LYS A 362 -9.17 18.85 11.15
CA LYS A 362 -10.14 18.77 12.27
C LYS A 362 -11.59 18.63 11.81
N ILE A 363 -11.90 19.04 10.57
CA ILE A 363 -13.27 19.10 10.04
C ILE A 363 -13.51 17.94 9.07
N VAL A 364 -12.53 17.64 8.22
CA VAL A 364 -12.64 16.63 7.18
C VAL A 364 -12.23 15.28 7.76
N PRO A 365 -13.10 14.25 7.70
CA PRO A 365 -12.74 12.91 8.17
C PRO A 365 -11.55 12.32 7.40
N ARG A 366 -10.66 11.61 8.11
CA ARG A 366 -9.46 11.00 7.53
C ARG A 366 -9.71 10.20 6.23
N TRP A 367 -10.77 9.39 6.19
CA TRP A 367 -11.10 8.58 5.01
C TRP A 367 -11.36 9.41 3.74
N VAL A 368 -11.79 10.67 3.86
CA VAL A 368 -12.04 11.55 2.71
C VAL A 368 -10.72 11.92 2.02
N PHE A 369 -9.67 12.18 2.79
CA PHE A 369 -8.33 12.41 2.23
C PHE A 369 -7.80 11.16 1.53
N HIS A 370 -8.11 9.98 2.07
CA HIS A 370 -7.70 8.70 1.50
C HIS A 370 -8.33 8.44 0.13
N ILE A 371 -9.49 9.03 -0.21
CA ILE A 371 -10.12 8.87 -1.55
C ILE A 371 -9.18 9.36 -2.66
N GLY A 372 -8.67 10.58 -2.51
CA GLY A 372 -7.78 11.18 -3.51
C GLY A 372 -6.43 10.46 -3.58
N GLN A 373 -5.86 10.16 -2.40
CA GLN A 373 -4.58 9.46 -2.31
C GLN A 373 -4.63 8.05 -2.90
N ASN A 374 -5.71 7.30 -2.69
CA ASN A 374 -5.84 5.98 -3.29
C ASN A 374 -5.99 6.05 -4.82
N LYS A 375 -6.65 7.07 -5.37
CA LYS A 375 -6.71 7.25 -6.84
C LYS A 375 -5.33 7.51 -7.45
N ILE A 376 -4.48 8.25 -6.75
CA ILE A 376 -3.08 8.48 -7.14
C ILE A 376 -2.34 7.13 -7.16
N LEU A 377 -2.45 6.31 -6.10
CA LEU A 377 -1.83 4.99 -6.10
C LEU A 377 -2.40 4.05 -7.18
N ASP A 378 -3.69 4.18 -7.52
CA ASP A 378 -4.31 3.36 -8.57
C ASP A 378 -3.79 3.70 -9.97
N SER A 379 -3.33 4.94 -10.23
CA SER A 379 -2.73 5.24 -11.53
C SER A 379 -1.44 4.46 -11.76
N ASP A 380 -0.67 4.20 -10.70
CA ASP A 380 0.61 3.50 -10.82
C ASP A 380 0.44 1.97 -10.74
N LEU A 381 -0.66 1.52 -10.17
CA LEU A 381 -0.80 0.14 -9.69
C LEU A 381 -0.50 -0.92 -10.76
N HIS A 382 -1.10 -0.79 -11.93
CA HIS A 382 -0.93 -1.76 -13.00
C HIS A 382 0.41 -1.62 -13.72
N LEU A 383 0.89 -0.38 -13.92
CA LEU A 383 2.11 -0.15 -14.67
C LEU A 383 3.32 -0.74 -13.91
N LEU A 384 3.38 -0.49 -12.60
CA LEU A 384 4.46 -1.00 -11.73
C LEU A 384 4.38 -2.51 -11.53
N HIS A 385 3.17 -3.07 -11.44
CA HIS A 385 2.98 -4.52 -11.39
C HIS A 385 3.54 -5.23 -12.63
N VAL A 386 3.38 -4.63 -13.81
CA VAL A 386 3.92 -5.19 -15.06
C VAL A 386 5.42 -4.92 -15.18
N GLU A 387 5.88 -3.74 -14.75
CA GLU A 387 7.28 -3.36 -14.76
C GLU A 387 8.15 -4.32 -13.93
N GLU A 388 7.74 -4.64 -12.70
CA GLU A 388 8.47 -5.56 -11.82
C GLU A 388 8.79 -6.89 -12.53
N ARG A 389 7.81 -7.44 -13.26
CA ARG A 389 7.96 -8.71 -13.97
C ARG A 389 8.93 -8.60 -15.14
N LYS A 390 8.88 -7.50 -15.88
CA LYS A 390 9.80 -7.23 -17.00
C LYS A 390 11.24 -6.99 -16.53
N ILE A 391 11.41 -6.40 -15.34
CA ILE A 391 12.71 -6.27 -14.69
C ILE A 391 13.22 -7.65 -14.30
N LEU A 392 12.38 -8.46 -13.65
CA LEU A 392 12.75 -9.81 -13.23
C LEU A 392 13.16 -10.72 -14.41
N GLU A 393 12.44 -10.66 -15.54
CA GLU A 393 12.79 -11.38 -16.78
C GLU A 393 14.20 -11.08 -17.31
N ARG A 394 14.73 -9.88 -17.01
CA ARG A 394 16.07 -9.44 -17.45
C ARG A 394 17.15 -9.64 -16.37
N GLY A 395 16.75 -10.09 -15.18
CA GLY A 395 17.60 -10.27 -14.00
C GLY A 395 17.71 -8.99 -13.17
N PRO A 396 17.40 -9.04 -11.85
CA PRO A 396 17.34 -7.85 -10.98
C PRO A 396 18.68 -7.12 -10.82
N GLU A 397 19.80 -7.85 -10.91
CA GLU A 397 21.15 -7.28 -10.85
C GLU A 397 21.52 -6.50 -12.13
N ASN A 398 20.88 -6.81 -13.25
CA ASN A 398 21.15 -6.23 -14.57
C ASN A 398 20.16 -5.12 -14.93
N TRP A 399 19.64 -4.38 -13.93
CA TRP A 399 18.62 -3.36 -14.16
C TRP A 399 19.05 -2.30 -15.18
N GLN A 400 20.35 -1.97 -15.31
CA GLN A 400 20.84 -1.03 -16.34
C GLN A 400 20.70 -1.56 -17.77
N LYS A 401 20.61 -2.89 -17.95
CA LYS A 401 20.30 -3.51 -19.25
C LYS A 401 18.79 -3.52 -19.52
N ALA A 402 17.98 -3.43 -18.47
CA ALA A 402 16.53 -3.40 -18.55
C ALA A 402 15.97 -2.00 -18.80
N CYS A 403 16.56 -0.99 -18.18
CA CYS A 403 16.06 0.37 -18.18
C CYS A 403 17.13 1.33 -18.71
N PHE A 404 16.72 2.24 -19.60
CA PHE A 404 17.55 3.36 -20.05
C PHE A 404 17.13 4.62 -19.30
N ILE A 405 17.99 5.10 -18.39
CA ILE A 405 17.71 6.23 -17.51
C ILE A 405 18.79 7.33 -17.64
N PRO A 406 18.73 8.14 -18.71
CA PRO A 406 19.84 9.01 -19.11
C PRO A 406 19.84 10.38 -18.43
N THR A 407 18.83 10.72 -17.62
CA THR A 407 18.59 12.10 -17.20
C THR A 407 18.82 12.32 -15.71
N LYS A 408 18.92 13.58 -15.30
CA LYS A 408 19.03 13.95 -13.88
C LYS A 408 17.77 13.69 -13.07
N SER A 409 16.59 13.58 -13.70
CA SER A 409 15.38 13.19 -12.96
C SER A 409 15.50 11.78 -12.39
N ASP A 410 16.30 10.92 -13.04
CA ASP A 410 16.51 9.54 -12.62
C ASP A 410 17.50 9.42 -11.44
N ALA A 411 18.12 10.51 -10.98
CA ALA A 411 19.24 10.47 -10.05
C ALA A 411 18.91 9.76 -8.72
N LEU A 412 17.69 9.91 -8.19
CA LEU A 412 17.29 9.23 -6.95
C LEU A 412 17.11 7.72 -7.18
N VAL A 413 16.47 7.33 -8.28
CA VAL A 413 16.28 5.92 -8.68
C VAL A 413 17.63 5.24 -8.91
N VAL A 414 18.53 5.86 -9.68
CA VAL A 414 19.91 5.38 -9.89
C VAL A 414 20.62 5.18 -8.55
N THR A 415 20.48 6.14 -7.62
CA THR A 415 21.16 6.10 -6.32
C THR A 415 20.59 4.99 -5.44
N PHE A 416 19.28 4.80 -5.43
CA PHE A 416 18.66 3.69 -4.73
C PHE A 416 19.09 2.33 -5.28
N ARG A 417 19.08 2.12 -6.61
CA ARG A 417 19.56 0.87 -7.21
C ARG A 417 21.06 0.63 -6.93
N ARG A 418 21.89 1.67 -6.93
CA ARG A 418 23.31 1.56 -6.52
C ARG A 418 23.44 1.15 -5.05
N TRP A 419 22.67 1.75 -4.16
CA TRP A 419 22.60 1.36 -2.75
C TRP A 419 22.17 -0.10 -2.60
N PHE A 420 21.07 -0.48 -3.24
CA PHE A 420 20.45 -1.80 -3.16
C PHE A 420 21.36 -2.90 -3.73
N ASN A 421 22.08 -2.62 -4.82
CA ASN A 421 23.07 -3.54 -5.37
C ASN A 421 24.28 -3.67 -4.44
N LYS A 422 24.88 -2.53 -4.03
CA LYS A 422 26.12 -2.51 -3.25
C LYS A 422 25.97 -3.15 -1.87
N TYR A 423 24.90 -2.83 -1.16
CA TYR A 423 24.76 -3.24 0.24
C TYR A 423 23.87 -4.46 0.44
N SER A 424 22.90 -4.72 -0.43
CA SER A 424 21.96 -5.85 -0.29
C SER A 424 22.00 -6.90 -1.40
N GLY A 425 22.89 -6.76 -2.40
CA GLY A 425 22.98 -7.74 -3.49
C GLY A 425 21.73 -7.77 -4.38
N ALA A 426 21.13 -6.60 -4.62
CA ALA A 426 19.94 -6.42 -5.47
C ALA A 426 18.68 -7.17 -5.01
N GLN A 427 18.61 -7.59 -3.73
CA GLN A 427 17.42 -8.25 -3.19
C GLN A 427 17.25 -8.02 -1.68
N VAL A 428 16.01 -8.17 -1.23
CA VAL A 428 15.70 -8.31 0.20
C VAL A 428 16.17 -9.69 0.66
N ASP A 429 16.81 -9.78 1.84
CA ASP A 429 17.17 -11.08 2.40
C ASP A 429 15.94 -11.79 3.00
N TRP A 430 15.41 -12.73 2.23
CA TRP A 430 14.28 -13.57 2.62
C TRP A 430 14.67 -14.82 3.44
N ARG A 431 15.95 -15.00 3.80
CA ARG A 431 16.48 -16.19 4.50
C ARG A 431 16.08 -17.52 3.84
N GLY A 432 16.07 -17.55 2.50
CA GLY A 432 15.72 -18.74 1.72
C GLY A 432 14.26 -19.18 1.80
N LYS A 433 13.35 -18.37 2.40
CA LYS A 433 11.91 -18.69 2.46
C LYS A 433 11.21 -18.60 1.10
N PHE A 434 11.77 -17.83 0.17
CA PHE A 434 11.21 -17.63 -1.16
C PHE A 434 12.27 -17.85 -2.22
N ASP A 435 11.82 -18.30 -3.38
CA ASP A 435 12.61 -18.30 -4.60
C ASP A 435 12.62 -16.86 -5.17
N PRO A 436 13.78 -16.19 -5.25
CA PRO A 436 13.87 -14.82 -5.75
C PRO A 436 13.53 -14.70 -7.24
N SER A 437 13.50 -15.81 -7.99
CA SER A 437 13.13 -15.84 -9.41
C SER A 437 11.62 -15.95 -9.66
N LEU A 438 10.82 -16.12 -8.60
CA LEU A 438 9.38 -16.36 -8.71
C LEU A 438 8.56 -15.26 -8.03
N LEU A 439 7.67 -14.66 -8.80
CA LEU A 439 6.65 -13.75 -8.30
C LEU A 439 5.28 -14.45 -8.26
N PRO A 440 4.35 -14.03 -7.39
CA PRO A 440 2.97 -14.49 -7.45
C PRO A 440 2.36 -14.27 -8.85
N PRO A 441 1.43 -15.14 -9.30
CA PRO A 441 0.78 -14.95 -10.59
C PRO A 441 -0.01 -13.63 -10.63
N THR A 442 -0.09 -13.01 -11.81
CA THR A 442 -0.90 -11.80 -12.02
C THR A 442 -2.38 -12.14 -11.85
N PRO A 443 -3.08 -11.52 -10.88
CA PRO A 443 -4.51 -11.74 -10.73
C PRO A 443 -5.30 -11.01 -11.83
N PRO A 444 -6.60 -11.32 -12.01
CA PRO A 444 -7.48 -10.49 -12.84
C PRO A 444 -7.42 -9.02 -12.46
N ARG A 445 -7.57 -8.12 -13.44
CA ARG A 445 -7.45 -6.66 -13.23
C ARG A 445 -8.36 -6.16 -12.10
N GLU A 446 -9.58 -6.67 -11.99
CA GLU A 446 -10.51 -6.30 -10.90
C GLU A 446 -9.95 -6.61 -9.52
N GLN A 447 -9.31 -7.77 -9.35
CA GLN A 447 -8.68 -8.17 -8.08
C GLN A 447 -7.39 -7.38 -7.82
N LEU A 448 -6.62 -7.06 -8.86
CA LEU A 448 -5.41 -6.25 -8.72
C LEU A 448 -5.72 -4.88 -8.12
N PHE A 449 -6.83 -4.27 -8.55
CA PHE A 449 -7.30 -2.95 -8.12
C PHE A 449 -8.27 -3.01 -6.92
N ASP A 450 -8.47 -4.17 -6.30
CA ASP A 450 -9.39 -4.30 -5.16
C ASP A 450 -8.84 -3.58 -3.93
N ARG A 451 -9.36 -2.37 -3.70
CA ARG A 451 -9.01 -1.52 -2.59
C ARG A 451 -9.52 -2.05 -1.26
N TYR A 452 -10.56 -2.87 -1.26
CA TYR A 452 -11.15 -3.33 -0.01
C TYR A 452 -10.11 -4.08 0.80
N TRP A 453 -9.49 -5.08 0.17
CA TRP A 453 -8.46 -5.89 0.80
C TRP A 453 -7.11 -5.19 0.89
N SER A 454 -6.76 -4.36 -0.09
CA SER A 454 -5.47 -3.68 -0.07
C SER A 454 -5.42 -2.55 0.96
N HIS A 455 -6.54 -1.92 1.29
CA HIS A 455 -6.59 -0.71 2.12
C HIS A 455 -7.74 -0.68 3.13
N VAL A 456 -9.01 -0.85 2.70
CA VAL A 456 -10.18 -0.54 3.53
C VAL A 456 -10.25 -1.42 4.77
N GLU A 457 -10.02 -2.72 4.63
CA GLU A 457 -10.01 -3.67 5.75
C GLU A 457 -8.91 -3.33 6.78
N ASN A 458 -7.82 -2.73 6.32
CA ASN A 458 -6.63 -2.35 7.10
C ASN A 458 -6.62 -0.89 7.59
N CYS A 459 -7.65 -0.10 7.29
CA CYS A 459 -7.75 1.32 7.67
C CYS A 459 -9.02 1.55 8.50
N SER A 460 -8.86 1.85 9.79
CA SER A 460 -10.00 1.96 10.71
C SER A 460 -11.01 3.05 10.31
N SER A 461 -10.52 4.15 9.74
CA SER A 461 -11.36 5.24 9.22
C SER A 461 -12.16 4.82 7.99
N CYS A 462 -11.50 4.24 6.99
CA CYS A 462 -12.16 3.79 5.75
C CYS A 462 -13.11 2.62 6.00
N LYS A 463 -12.74 1.66 6.86
CA LYS A 463 -13.61 0.55 7.27
C LYS A 463 -14.90 1.03 7.92
N LYS A 464 -14.81 2.00 8.85
CA LYS A 464 -15.97 2.62 9.49
C LYS A 464 -16.84 3.36 8.47
N ALA A 465 -16.23 4.18 7.60
CA ALA A 465 -16.94 4.92 6.57
C ALA A 465 -17.68 3.96 5.62
N HIS A 466 -17.00 2.92 5.12
CA HIS A 466 -17.60 1.88 4.30
C HIS A 466 -18.81 1.23 5.00
N LYS A 467 -18.67 0.81 6.26
CA LYS A 467 -19.79 0.22 7.03
C LYS A 467 -20.99 1.17 7.14
N TYR A 468 -20.75 2.42 7.52
CA TYR A 468 -21.85 3.39 7.71
C TYR A 468 -22.52 3.78 6.40
N LEU A 469 -21.75 3.96 5.33
CA LEU A 469 -22.29 4.29 4.01
C LEU A 469 -23.13 3.12 3.45
N ASN A 470 -22.68 1.88 3.60
CA ASN A 470 -23.48 0.70 3.22
C ASN A 470 -24.77 0.59 4.04
N ALA A 471 -24.71 0.84 5.36
CA ALA A 471 -25.91 0.87 6.19
C ALA A 471 -26.88 1.98 5.75
N PHE A 472 -26.36 3.16 5.41
CA PHE A 472 -27.17 4.27 4.91
C PHE A 472 -27.79 3.97 3.54
N GLU A 473 -27.08 3.30 2.64
CA GLU A 473 -27.63 2.81 1.37
C GLU A 473 -28.87 1.93 1.60
N VAL A 474 -28.77 0.96 2.51
CA VAL A 474 -29.87 0.05 2.85
C VAL A 474 -31.04 0.81 3.48
N ILE A 475 -30.76 1.77 4.38
CA ILE A 475 -31.81 2.61 4.99
C ILE A 475 -32.57 3.40 3.92
N LEU A 476 -31.89 3.99 2.94
CA LEU A 476 -32.54 4.72 1.85
C LEU A 476 -33.46 3.81 1.01
N GLN A 477 -33.06 2.55 0.79
CA GLN A 477 -33.90 1.57 0.11
C GLN A 477 -35.14 1.21 0.94
N ILE A 478 -34.98 0.96 2.25
CA ILE A 478 -36.09 0.67 3.17
C ILE A 478 -37.05 1.86 3.23
N VAL A 479 -36.56 3.09 3.34
CA VAL A 479 -37.37 4.31 3.34
C VAL A 479 -38.15 4.43 2.04
N SER A 480 -37.52 4.18 0.89
CA SER A 480 -38.21 4.20 -0.41
C SER A 480 -39.37 3.19 -0.47
N VAL A 481 -39.12 1.93 -0.08
CA VAL A 481 -40.15 0.88 -0.06
C VAL A 481 -41.26 1.19 0.94
N ALA A 482 -40.91 1.70 2.12
CA ALA A 482 -41.88 2.09 3.15
C ALA A 482 -42.79 3.22 2.67
N LEU A 483 -42.24 4.25 2.01
CA LEU A 483 -43.02 5.36 1.45
C LEU A 483 -44.00 4.87 0.35
N ILE A 484 -43.57 3.93 -0.49
CA ILE A 484 -44.46 3.28 -1.48
C ILE A 484 -45.54 2.45 -0.76
N GLY A 485 -45.17 1.73 0.29
CA GLY A 485 -46.11 0.95 1.11
C GLY A 485 -47.17 1.82 1.78
N VAL A 486 -46.77 2.97 2.34
CA VAL A 486 -47.71 3.98 2.89
C VAL A 486 -48.70 4.40 1.82
N MET A 487 -48.22 4.74 0.62
CA MET A 487 -49.04 5.14 -0.53
C MET A 487 -50.02 4.06 -1.00
N ALA A 488 -49.68 2.78 -0.84
CA ALA A 488 -50.53 1.66 -1.22
C ALA A 488 -51.66 1.40 -0.20
N VAL A 489 -51.43 1.73 1.07
CA VAL A 489 -52.39 1.45 2.18
C VAL A 489 -53.27 2.65 2.52
N THR A 490 -52.81 3.89 2.29
CA THR A 490 -53.64 5.07 2.54
C THR A 490 -54.78 5.18 1.52
N LYS A 491 -56.01 5.20 2.02
CA LYS A 491 -57.22 5.42 1.21
C LYS A 491 -57.12 6.75 0.45
N GLN A 492 -57.67 6.79 -0.76
CA GLN A 492 -57.64 7.94 -1.68
C GLN A 492 -58.11 9.27 -1.06
N ILE A 493 -58.98 9.21 -0.05
CA ILE A 493 -59.61 10.36 0.62
C ILE A 493 -58.77 10.85 1.82
N ALA A 494 -57.83 10.03 2.31
CA ALA A 494 -57.05 10.31 3.52
C ALA A 494 -55.80 11.19 3.27
N MET A 495 -55.42 11.43 2.02
CA MET A 495 -54.27 12.27 1.66
C MET A 495 -54.60 13.18 0.47
N SER A 496 -54.18 14.44 0.56
CA SER A 496 -54.27 15.36 -0.58
C SER A 496 -53.38 14.92 -1.75
N ASN A 497 -53.75 15.30 -2.97
CA ASN A 497 -52.93 15.01 -4.16
C ASN A 497 -51.51 15.56 -4.03
N VAL A 498 -51.33 16.73 -3.39
CA VAL A 498 -50.02 17.31 -3.11
C VAL A 498 -49.20 16.42 -2.18
N ALA A 499 -49.78 15.97 -1.07
CA ALA A 499 -49.10 15.08 -0.13
C ALA A 499 -48.69 13.75 -0.79
N ARG A 500 -49.55 13.20 -1.66
CA ARG A 500 -49.26 11.99 -2.43
C ARG A 500 -48.07 12.18 -3.38
N SER A 501 -48.06 13.27 -4.14
CA SER A 501 -46.93 13.60 -5.01
C SER A 501 -45.63 13.76 -4.24
N VAL A 502 -45.66 14.43 -3.08
CA VAL A 502 -44.48 14.59 -2.22
C VAL A 502 -43.93 13.24 -1.74
N VAL A 503 -44.80 12.33 -1.28
CA VAL A 503 -44.38 11.00 -0.82
C VAL A 503 -43.79 10.16 -1.95
N VAL A 504 -44.40 10.18 -3.15
CA VAL A 504 -43.87 9.48 -4.32
C VAL A 504 -42.51 10.05 -4.73
N VAL A 505 -42.37 11.37 -4.79
CA VAL A 505 -41.09 12.03 -5.11
C VAL A 505 -40.02 11.66 -4.08
N ALA A 506 -40.35 11.71 -2.79
CA ALA A 506 -39.42 11.31 -1.73
C ALA A 506 -38.99 9.83 -1.85
N ALA A 507 -39.91 8.94 -2.22
CA ALA A 507 -39.59 7.53 -2.45
C ALA A 507 -38.63 7.34 -3.63
N VAL A 508 -38.89 8.02 -4.75
CA VAL A 508 -38.04 7.97 -5.95
C VAL A 508 -36.66 8.55 -5.67
N LEU A 509 -36.60 9.71 -5.01
CA LEU A 509 -35.34 10.35 -4.64
C LEU A 509 -34.53 9.48 -3.67
N SER A 510 -35.17 8.83 -2.70
CA SER A 510 -34.50 7.91 -1.78
C SER A 510 -33.89 6.71 -2.51
N PHE A 511 -34.63 6.12 -3.46
CA PHE A 511 -34.10 5.03 -4.29
C PHE A 511 -32.95 5.49 -5.18
N ALA A 512 -33.10 6.62 -5.88
CA ALA A 512 -32.06 7.18 -6.73
C ALA A 512 -30.79 7.51 -5.93
N ALA A 513 -30.93 8.12 -4.76
CA ALA A 513 -29.83 8.39 -3.83
C ALA A 513 -29.15 7.09 -3.37
N SER A 514 -29.90 6.01 -3.11
CA SER A 514 -29.31 4.71 -2.78
C SER A 514 -28.47 4.14 -3.91
N LYS A 515 -28.92 4.27 -5.18
CA LYS A 515 -28.16 3.77 -6.34
C LYS A 515 -26.90 4.59 -6.60
N TRP A 516 -27.00 5.91 -6.48
CA TRP A 516 -25.83 6.77 -6.52
C TRP A 516 -24.83 6.41 -5.41
N LEU A 517 -25.32 6.22 -4.19
CA LEU A 517 -24.47 5.89 -3.04
C LEU A 517 -23.79 4.52 -3.20
N SER A 518 -24.51 3.51 -3.70
CA SER A 518 -23.95 2.20 -4.01
C SER A 518 -22.79 2.31 -5.02
N HIS A 519 -22.98 3.09 -6.09
CA HIS A 519 -21.92 3.35 -7.07
C HIS A 519 -20.74 4.11 -6.46
N PHE A 520 -21.01 5.13 -5.63
CA PHE A 520 -19.99 5.88 -4.90
C PHE A 520 -19.17 4.97 -3.99
N ILE A 521 -19.82 4.09 -3.21
CA ILE A 521 -19.17 3.12 -2.34
C ILE A 521 -18.26 2.20 -3.16
N TYR A 522 -18.78 1.64 -4.25
CA TYR A 522 -18.01 0.76 -5.13
C TYR A 522 -16.76 1.46 -5.70
N LYS A 523 -16.93 2.65 -6.28
CA LYS A 523 -15.82 3.42 -6.87
C LYS A 523 -14.82 3.97 -5.87
N THR A 524 -15.20 4.08 -4.60
CA THR A 524 -14.35 4.64 -3.53
C THR A 524 -13.63 3.58 -2.71
N PHE A 525 -14.30 2.45 -2.43
CA PHE A 525 -13.79 1.47 -1.48
C PHE A 525 -13.44 0.11 -2.10
N HIS A 526 -13.87 -0.16 -3.33
CA HIS A 526 -13.64 -1.46 -3.97
C HIS A 526 -12.78 -1.32 -5.22
N TYR A 527 -13.27 -0.66 -6.26
CA TYR A 527 -12.60 -0.69 -7.56
C TYR A 527 -12.73 0.62 -8.31
N HIS A 528 -11.60 1.09 -8.84
CA HIS A 528 -11.56 2.16 -9.82
C HIS A 528 -10.44 1.84 -10.80
N ASP A 529 -10.81 1.62 -12.05
CA ASP A 529 -9.82 1.54 -13.10
C ASP A 529 -9.26 2.93 -13.38
N TYR A 530 -7.98 3.00 -13.71
CA TYR A 530 -7.32 4.19 -14.20
C TYR A 530 -6.79 3.94 -15.60
N ASN A 531 -7.39 4.60 -16.58
CA ASN A 531 -7.00 4.49 -17.99
C ASN A 531 -6.35 5.81 -18.43
N HIS A 532 -5.03 5.84 -18.43
CA HIS A 532 -4.24 7.02 -18.84
C HIS A 532 -4.59 7.56 -20.23
N ALA A 533 -5.10 6.73 -21.15
CA ALA A 533 -5.48 7.18 -22.49
C ALA A 533 -6.74 8.06 -22.52
N LEU A 534 -7.54 8.04 -21.45
CA LEU A 534 -8.82 8.76 -21.36
C LEU A 534 -8.78 9.96 -20.41
N VAL A 535 -7.61 10.27 -19.81
CA VAL A 535 -7.45 11.31 -18.78
C VAL A 535 -6.83 12.60 -19.31
#